data_AF-A0AA93BVH9-F1
#
_entry.id   AF-A0AA93BVH9-F1
#
_cell.length_a   1.000
_cell.length_b   1.000
_cell.length_c   1.000
_cell.angle_alpha   90.00
_cell.angle_beta   90.00
_cell.angle_gamma   90.00
#
_symmetry.space_group_name_H-M   'P 1'
#
loop_
_entity.id
_entity.type
_entity.pdbx_description
1 polymer ?
#
loop_
_entity_poly.entity_id
_entity_poly.type
_entity_poly.pdbx_seq_one_letter_code
_entity_poly.pdbx_strand_id
1 'polypeptide(L)'
;MTIPYPKVFLLSALVLLAGCAQTHEVPKLRHQVVELNQKLSTLTNQATALEQQNQLNQNSTSGVYLLPTANNAARLQSSIGELSVSLSHVKTEANGTQALLHVRTVSQASLPAFKAVVEWGQLDAATGKPLTADSLSQPVASADSLLPKPEQNFELRFSGLTPEQLGFVRLHSIVPTAQPAVVRQH
;
A
#
# COMPACT_ATOMS: atom_id res chain seq x y z
N MET A 1 -5.94 -73.82 -60.60
CA MET A 1 -4.82 -73.02 -61.17
C MET A 1 -5.41 -71.65 -61.46
N THR A 2 -5.27 -70.65 -60.59
CA THR A 2 -4.18 -69.63 -60.43
C THR A 2 -4.75 -68.24 -60.76
N ILE A 3 -4.78 -67.36 -59.76
CA ILE A 3 -5.06 -65.90 -59.78
C ILE A 3 -3.81 -65.18 -60.37
N PRO A 4 -3.87 -64.05 -61.14
CA PRO A 4 -3.96 -62.69 -60.54
C PRO A 4 -4.60 -61.53 -61.33
N TYR A 5 -5.02 -60.52 -60.54
CA TYR A 5 -5.51 -59.16 -60.84
C TYR A 5 -4.53 -58.31 -61.69
N PRO A 6 -4.97 -57.21 -62.36
CA PRO A 6 -4.84 -55.88 -61.73
C PRO A 6 -5.81 -54.75 -62.20
N LYS A 7 -5.75 -53.64 -61.44
CA LYS A 7 -6.06 -52.23 -61.78
C LYS A 7 -7.52 -51.82 -61.98
N VAL A 8 -8.19 -51.56 -60.84
CA VAL A 8 -9.26 -50.57 -60.78
C VAL A 8 -8.63 -49.18 -60.60
N PHE A 9 -8.77 -48.35 -61.63
CA PHE A 9 -8.49 -46.92 -61.60
C PHE A 9 -9.74 -46.23 -61.04
N LEU A 10 -9.69 -45.75 -59.80
CA LEU A 10 -10.78 -44.97 -59.20
C LEU A 10 -10.50 -43.49 -59.36
N LEU A 11 -11.44 -42.79 -60.00
CA LEU A 11 -11.42 -41.36 -60.29
C LEU A 11 -12.79 -40.81 -59.90
N SER A 12 -12.86 -40.10 -58.76
CA SER A 12 -13.90 -39.15 -58.31
C SER A 12 -13.86 -39.07 -56.78
N ALA A 13 -13.97 -37.95 -56.06
CA ALA A 13 -14.05 -36.52 -56.35
C ALA A 13 -13.84 -35.76 -55.01
N LEU A 14 -13.49 -34.48 -55.12
CA LEU A 14 -13.49 -33.39 -54.12
C LEU A 14 -14.04 -33.67 -52.71
N VAL A 15 -13.20 -33.44 -51.67
CA VAL A 15 -13.65 -32.94 -50.35
C VAL A 15 -12.56 -32.02 -49.74
N LEU A 16 -12.89 -30.73 -49.69
CA LEU A 16 -12.67 -29.72 -48.63
C LEU A 16 -11.26 -29.35 -48.12
N LEU A 17 -11.05 -28.04 -48.15
CA LEU A 17 -10.05 -27.24 -47.46
C LEU A 17 -10.04 -27.44 -45.93
N ALA A 18 -8.89 -27.11 -45.35
CA ALA A 18 -8.60 -26.67 -43.98
C ALA A 18 -8.02 -27.71 -43.01
N GLY A 19 -6.81 -27.41 -42.54
CA GLY A 19 -6.26 -27.89 -41.27
C GLY A 19 -4.79 -28.31 -41.38
N CYS A 20 -3.84 -27.84 -40.58
CA CYS A 20 -3.79 -26.78 -39.59
C CYS A 20 -2.35 -26.27 -39.62
N ALA A 21 -2.13 -24.96 -39.75
CA ALA A 21 -0.88 -24.38 -39.30
C ALA A 21 -0.77 -24.70 -37.81
N GLN A 22 0.13 -25.59 -37.41
CA GLN A 22 0.48 -25.76 -36.00
C GLN A 22 1.23 -24.50 -35.57
N THR A 23 0.46 -23.50 -35.15
CA THR A 23 0.96 -22.40 -34.33
C THR A 23 1.60 -23.01 -33.10
N HIS A 24 2.93 -23.09 -33.12
CA HIS A 24 3.72 -23.31 -31.93
C HIS A 24 3.55 -22.06 -31.07
N GLU A 25 2.50 -22.02 -30.25
CA GLU A 25 2.34 -20.97 -29.25
C GLU A 25 3.50 -21.05 -28.26
N VAL A 26 4.36 -20.04 -28.33
CA VAL A 26 5.58 -19.92 -27.55
C VAL A 26 5.21 -19.80 -26.06
N PRO A 27 5.59 -20.76 -25.19
CA PRO A 27 5.23 -20.74 -23.76
C PRO A 27 5.72 -19.49 -23.02
N LYS A 28 6.77 -18.81 -23.53
CA LYS A 28 7.33 -17.58 -22.95
C LYS A 28 6.41 -16.37 -23.07
N LEU A 29 5.58 -16.27 -24.12
CA LEU A 29 4.66 -15.14 -24.31
C LEU A 29 3.50 -15.16 -23.29
N ARG A 30 2.99 -16.35 -22.93
CA ARG A 30 1.94 -16.47 -21.91
C ARG A 30 2.43 -16.07 -20.52
N HIS A 31 3.65 -16.47 -20.13
CA HIS A 31 4.23 -16.05 -18.86
C HIS A 31 4.42 -14.52 -18.79
N GLN A 32 4.92 -13.89 -19.85
CA GLN A 32 5.10 -12.45 -19.90
C GLN A 32 3.78 -11.69 -19.84
N VAL A 33 2.73 -12.15 -20.54
CA VAL A 33 1.40 -11.50 -20.49
C VAL A 33 0.74 -11.67 -19.12
N VAL A 34 0.90 -12.81 -18.45
CA VAL A 34 0.40 -13.02 -17.09
C VAL A 34 1.12 -12.10 -16.10
N GLU A 35 2.44 -12.01 -16.17
CA GLU A 35 3.25 -11.13 -15.31
C GLU A 35 2.92 -9.65 -15.56
N LEU A 36 2.73 -9.25 -16.83
CA LEU A 36 2.38 -7.87 -17.19
C LEU A 36 0.99 -7.49 -16.66
N ASN A 37 0.00 -8.37 -16.84
CA ASN A 37 -1.36 -8.15 -16.31
C ASN A 37 -1.37 -8.05 -14.79
N GLN A 38 -0.58 -8.89 -14.09
CA GLN A 38 -0.45 -8.81 -12.63
C GLN A 38 0.17 -7.48 -12.19
N LYS A 39 1.21 -7.01 -12.89
CA LYS A 39 1.82 -5.69 -12.61
C LYS A 39 0.83 -4.57 -12.85
N LEU A 40 0.12 -4.57 -13.98
CA LEU A 40 -0.90 -3.56 -14.30
C LEU A 40 -2.03 -3.53 -13.27
N SER A 41 -2.53 -4.70 -12.85
CA SER A 41 -3.55 -4.81 -11.81
C SER A 41 -3.05 -4.26 -10.47
N THR A 42 -1.83 -4.62 -10.07
CA THR A 42 -1.20 -4.12 -8.82
C THR A 42 -1.03 -2.60 -8.84
N LEU A 43 -0.51 -2.05 -9.94
CA LEU A 43 -0.33 -0.61 -10.13
C LEU A 43 -1.67 0.13 -10.08
N THR A 44 -2.71 -0.43 -10.70
CA THR A 44 -4.05 0.16 -10.71
C THR A 44 -4.65 0.19 -9.29
N ASN A 45 -4.48 -0.90 -8.53
CA ASN A 45 -4.96 -0.97 -7.15
C ASN A 45 -4.22 0.02 -6.24
N GLN A 46 -2.89 0.14 -6.39
CA GLN A 46 -2.09 1.11 -5.64
C GLN A 46 -2.45 2.56 -6.00
N ALA A 47 -2.65 2.86 -7.27
CA ALA A 47 -3.09 4.19 -7.72
C ALA A 47 -4.46 4.55 -7.12
N THR A 48 -5.41 3.62 -7.13
CA THR A 48 -6.74 3.81 -6.54
C THR A 48 -6.64 4.04 -5.03
N ALA A 49 -5.85 3.24 -4.31
CA ALA A 49 -5.63 3.41 -2.88
C ALA A 49 -4.94 4.74 -2.55
N LEU A 50 -4.01 5.19 -3.40
CA LEU A 50 -3.35 6.49 -3.28
C LEU A 50 -4.33 7.64 -3.48
N GLU A 51 -5.19 7.58 -4.50
CA GLU A 51 -6.25 8.57 -4.71
C GLU A 51 -7.19 8.63 -3.52
N GLN A 52 -7.60 7.47 -3.00
CA GLN A 52 -8.42 7.39 -1.79
C GLN A 52 -7.71 8.01 -0.57
N GLN A 53 -6.42 7.69 -0.36
CA GLN A 53 -5.62 8.30 0.71
C GLN A 53 -5.57 9.83 0.57
N ASN A 54 -5.39 10.34 -0.66
CA ASN A 54 -5.37 11.77 -0.93
C ASN A 54 -6.72 12.43 -0.62
N GLN A 55 -7.83 11.80 -1.01
CA GLN A 55 -9.18 12.29 -0.71
C GLN A 55 -9.45 12.31 0.80
N LEU A 56 -9.05 11.27 1.53
CA LEU A 56 -9.19 11.23 3.00
C LEU A 56 -8.37 12.35 3.66
N ASN A 57 -7.15 12.59 3.20
CA ASN A 57 -6.28 13.63 3.75
C ASN A 57 -6.73 15.05 3.40
N GLN A 58 -7.29 15.28 2.21
CA GLN A 58 -7.87 16.58 1.84
C GLN A 58 -9.07 16.94 2.72
N ASN A 59 -9.84 15.94 3.15
CA ASN A 59 -10.99 16.11 4.03
C ASN A 59 -10.63 16.05 5.53
N SER A 60 -9.37 15.78 5.86
CA SER A 60 -8.90 15.67 7.25
C SER A 60 -8.52 17.05 7.77
N THR A 61 -9.23 17.52 8.79
CA THR A 61 -8.91 18.79 9.49
C THR A 61 -7.91 18.60 10.63
N SER A 62 -7.70 17.36 11.09
CA SER A 62 -6.80 17.04 12.19
C SER A 62 -6.16 15.69 11.98
N GLY A 63 -4.87 15.70 11.64
CA GLY A 63 -4.07 14.50 11.40
C GLY A 63 -4.08 14.03 9.95
N VAL A 64 -3.37 12.93 9.73
CA VAL A 64 -3.10 12.37 8.41
C VAL A 64 -3.40 10.89 8.38
N TYR A 65 -4.10 10.44 7.34
CA TYR A 65 -4.42 9.06 7.03
C TYR A 65 -3.36 8.44 6.12
N LEU A 66 -2.99 7.21 6.45
CA LEU A 66 -2.15 6.31 5.70
C LEU A 66 -2.94 5.04 5.42
N LEU A 67 -3.05 4.68 4.14
CA LEU A 67 -3.61 3.41 3.71
C LEU A 67 -2.45 2.45 3.47
N PRO A 68 -2.37 1.30 4.17
CA PRO A 68 -1.30 0.32 3.94
C PRO A 68 -1.21 -0.12 2.47
N THR A 69 -2.35 -0.20 1.79
CA THR A 69 -2.46 -0.55 0.37
C THR A 69 -1.96 0.54 -0.59
N ALA A 70 -1.98 1.81 -0.17
CA ALA A 70 -1.44 2.92 -0.96
C ALA A 70 0.09 2.95 -0.93
N ASN A 71 0.70 2.43 0.14
CA ASN A 71 2.15 2.38 0.35
C ASN A 71 2.86 3.70 0.01
N ASN A 72 2.26 4.83 0.39
CA ASN A 72 2.76 6.16 0.07
C ASN A 72 2.82 7.04 1.31
N ALA A 73 3.82 7.93 1.34
CA ALA A 73 3.93 8.95 2.37
C ALA A 73 2.82 10.00 2.22
N ALA A 74 2.32 10.49 3.34
CA ALA A 74 1.37 11.58 3.40
C ALA A 74 1.97 12.77 4.16
N ARG A 75 1.63 13.99 3.73
CA ARG A 75 2.09 15.22 4.36
C ARG A 75 1.08 15.69 5.40
N LEU A 76 1.60 16.21 6.51
CA LEU A 76 0.81 16.74 7.61
C LEU A 76 1.36 18.08 8.04
N GLN A 77 0.54 19.13 7.92
CA GLN A 77 0.83 20.40 8.56
C GLN A 77 0.48 20.30 10.04
N SER A 78 1.46 20.52 10.91
CA SER A 78 1.29 20.40 12.36
C SER A 78 1.85 21.62 13.11
N SER A 79 1.61 21.69 14.42
CA SER A 79 2.17 22.74 15.28
C SER A 79 3.70 22.67 15.44
N ILE A 80 4.33 21.54 15.11
CA ILE A 80 5.79 21.38 15.13
C ILE A 80 6.44 21.58 13.75
N GLY A 81 5.64 21.87 12.72
CA GLY A 81 6.09 22.06 11.34
C GLY A 81 5.39 21.12 10.35
N GLU A 82 5.85 21.15 9.09
CA GLU A 82 5.41 20.21 8.05
C GLU A 82 6.11 18.87 8.26
N LEU A 83 5.31 17.81 8.42
CA LEU A 83 5.78 16.45 8.59
C LEU A 83 5.42 15.62 7.37
N SER A 84 6.28 14.66 7.04
CA SER A 84 5.97 13.57 6.12
C SER A 84 5.90 12.30 6.94
N VAL A 85 4.80 11.57 6.79
CA VAL A 85 4.52 10.36 7.54
C VAL A 85 4.34 9.21 6.56
N SER A 86 4.98 8.08 6.80
CA SER A 86 4.79 6.86 6.00
C SER A 86 4.75 5.63 6.86
N LEU A 87 4.16 4.56 6.32
CA LEU A 87 4.07 3.26 6.96
C LEU A 87 4.85 2.24 6.13
N SER A 88 5.65 1.40 6.77
CA SER A 88 6.39 0.32 6.11
C SER A 88 6.40 -0.95 6.96
N HIS A 89 6.94 -2.04 6.39
CA HIS A 89 7.10 -3.33 7.09
C HIS A 89 5.80 -3.85 7.72
N VAL A 90 4.67 -3.64 7.04
CA VAL A 90 3.36 -4.16 7.46
C VAL A 90 3.38 -5.68 7.33
N LYS A 91 3.35 -6.39 8.45
CA LYS A 91 3.44 -7.85 8.52
C LYS A 91 2.58 -8.41 9.64
N THR A 92 2.19 -9.67 9.53
CA THR A 92 1.45 -10.38 10.58
C THR A 92 2.30 -10.52 11.86
N GLU A 93 1.70 -10.25 13.02
CA GLU A 93 2.30 -10.45 14.34
C GLU A 93 1.27 -11.05 15.30
N ALA A 94 1.50 -12.28 15.75
CA ALA A 94 0.62 -13.03 16.68
C ALA A 94 -0.88 -12.89 16.35
N ASN A 95 -1.58 -11.99 17.06
CA ASN A 95 -3.01 -11.72 16.94
C ASN A 95 -3.30 -10.35 16.27
N GLY A 96 -2.45 -9.89 15.37
CA GLY A 96 -2.58 -8.58 14.75
C GLY A 96 -1.53 -8.31 13.67
N THR A 97 -1.21 -7.03 13.52
CA THR A 97 -0.27 -6.54 12.52
C THR A 97 0.81 -5.71 13.19
N GLN A 98 2.05 -5.94 12.80
CA GLN A 98 3.18 -5.08 13.13
C GLN A 98 3.52 -4.19 11.94
N ALA A 99 3.87 -2.93 12.18
CA ALA A 99 4.42 -2.04 11.16
C ALA A 99 5.42 -1.04 11.75
N LEU A 100 6.18 -0.39 10.87
CA LEU A 100 7.02 0.76 11.21
C LEU A 100 6.37 2.04 10.69
N LEU A 101 6.09 2.97 11.58
CA LEU A 101 5.69 4.33 11.24
C LEU A 101 6.92 5.22 11.19
N HIS A 102 7.15 5.83 10.04
CA HIS A 102 8.22 6.80 9.83
C HIS A 102 7.62 8.20 9.92
N VAL A 103 8.13 9.02 10.82
CA VAL A 103 7.78 10.44 10.92
C VAL A 103 9.04 11.24 10.66
N ARG A 104 9.01 12.06 9.61
CA ARG A 104 10.12 12.94 9.26
C ARG A 104 9.66 14.39 9.15
N THR A 105 10.52 15.33 9.52
CA THR A 105 10.31 16.74 9.20
C THR A 105 10.65 17.00 7.73
N VAL A 106 9.89 17.87 7.06
CA VAL A 106 10.12 18.21 5.64
C VAL A 106 11.06 19.40 5.49
N SER A 107 11.00 20.36 6.41
CA SER A 107 11.64 21.67 6.25
C SER A 107 12.70 21.98 7.31
N GLN A 108 12.85 21.14 8.34
CA GLN A 108 13.77 21.40 9.45
C GLN A 108 14.94 20.39 9.45
N ALA A 109 16.05 20.78 10.06
CA ALA A 109 17.22 19.90 10.20
C ALA A 109 17.03 18.80 11.25
N SER A 110 16.12 19.01 12.22
CA SER A 110 15.82 18.05 13.29
C SER A 110 14.32 18.01 13.54
N LEU A 111 13.81 16.81 13.84
CA LEU A 111 12.44 16.59 14.29
C LEU A 111 12.32 17.00 15.77
N PRO A 112 11.45 17.99 16.10
CA PRO A 112 11.24 18.40 17.50
C PRO A 112 10.63 17.27 18.34
N ALA A 113 10.84 17.26 19.66
CA ALA A 113 10.11 16.36 20.55
C ALA A 113 8.61 16.64 20.55
N PHE A 114 7.79 15.59 20.43
CA PHE A 114 6.34 15.71 20.39
C PHE A 114 5.65 14.47 20.97
N LYS A 115 4.36 14.61 21.31
CA LYS A 115 3.44 13.50 21.55
C LYS A 115 2.38 13.50 20.47
N ALA A 116 1.90 12.33 20.09
CA ALA A 116 0.82 12.17 19.13
C ALA A 116 0.01 10.92 19.47
N VAL A 117 -1.11 10.76 18.79
CA VAL A 117 -1.94 9.56 18.87
C VAL A 117 -1.98 8.92 17.48
N VAL A 118 -1.72 7.62 17.45
CA VAL A 118 -1.96 6.79 16.28
C VAL A 118 -3.28 6.07 16.48
N GLU A 119 -4.21 6.25 15.56
CA GLU A 119 -5.50 5.58 15.47
C GLU A 119 -5.48 4.62 14.28
N TRP A 120 -6.09 3.45 14.38
CA TRP A 120 -6.18 2.50 13.27
C TRP A 120 -7.50 1.73 13.29
N GLY A 121 -7.88 1.22 12.13
CA GLY A 121 -9.12 0.49 11.98
C GLY A 121 -9.35 -0.01 10.57
N GLN A 122 -10.57 -0.47 10.33
CA GLN A 122 -11.03 -0.93 9.02
C GLN A 122 -11.61 0.23 8.20
N LEU A 123 -11.69 0.05 6.89
CA LEU A 123 -12.45 0.93 6.00
C LEU A 123 -13.79 0.28 5.70
N ASP A 124 -14.83 1.08 5.58
CA ASP A 124 -16.13 0.65 5.09
C ASP A 124 -15.98 0.22 3.62
N ALA A 125 -16.37 -1.02 3.29
CA ALA A 125 -16.17 -1.58 1.96
C ALA A 125 -17.01 -0.90 0.87
N ALA A 126 -18.13 -0.25 1.22
CA ALA A 126 -19.02 0.39 0.27
C ALA A 126 -18.64 1.87 0.02
N THR A 127 -18.20 2.57 1.06
CA THR A 127 -17.94 4.02 1.03
C THR A 127 -16.45 4.37 1.02
N GLY A 128 -15.58 3.43 1.37
CA GLY A 128 -14.14 3.66 1.49
C GLY A 128 -13.75 4.59 2.65
N LYS A 129 -14.65 4.80 3.62
CA LYS A 129 -14.42 5.69 4.77
C LYS A 129 -13.92 4.94 6.00
N PRO A 130 -13.12 5.58 6.88
CA PRO A 130 -12.73 5.01 8.17
C PRO A 130 -13.93 4.60 9.03
N LEU A 131 -13.93 3.34 9.49
CA LEU A 131 -14.86 2.86 10.52
C LEU A 131 -14.29 3.25 11.90
N THR A 132 -14.64 4.45 12.37
CA THR A 132 -14.08 5.01 13.61
C THR A 132 -14.67 4.39 14.88
N ALA A 133 -15.88 3.84 14.82
CA ALA A 133 -16.56 3.24 15.99
C ALA A 133 -15.77 2.08 16.61
N ASP A 134 -15.13 1.26 15.77
CA ASP A 134 -14.32 0.11 16.20
C ASP A 134 -12.81 0.38 16.08
N SER A 135 -12.43 1.66 15.97
CA SER A 135 -11.03 2.03 15.86
C SER A 135 -10.31 1.92 17.20
N LEU A 136 -9.04 1.51 17.13
CA LEU A 136 -8.15 1.43 18.28
C LEU A 136 -7.12 2.55 18.19
N SER A 137 -6.56 2.95 19.33
CA SER A 137 -5.56 4.00 19.37
C SER A 137 -4.43 3.70 20.35
N GLN A 138 -3.25 4.25 20.06
CA GLN A 138 -2.04 4.15 20.85
C GLN A 138 -1.32 5.50 20.87
N PRO A 139 -0.93 6.01 22.06
CA PRO A 139 -0.08 7.19 22.14
C PRO A 139 1.35 6.86 21.69
N VAL A 140 1.96 7.79 20.97
CA VAL A 140 3.38 7.74 20.57
C VAL A 140 4.06 9.04 20.99
N ALA A 141 5.35 8.96 21.30
CA ALA A 141 6.12 10.13 21.71
C ALA A 141 7.53 10.09 21.10
N SER A 142 7.91 11.18 20.45
CA SER A 142 9.30 11.43 20.05
C SER A 142 10.01 12.12 21.19
N ALA A 143 11.15 11.56 21.61
CA ALA A 143 12.02 12.18 22.60
C ALA A 143 13.02 13.13 21.92
N ASP A 144 13.50 14.13 22.66
CA ASP A 144 14.64 14.92 22.19
C ASP A 144 15.87 14.01 22.08
N SER A 145 16.45 13.98 20.89
CA SER A 145 17.69 13.27 20.63
C SER A 145 18.86 14.22 20.83
N LEU A 146 19.89 13.78 21.57
CA LEU A 146 21.15 14.53 21.73
C LEU A 146 21.83 14.79 20.38
N LEU A 147 21.58 13.93 19.40
CA LEU A 147 21.98 14.11 18.02
C LEU A 147 20.77 14.56 17.19
N PRO A 148 20.84 15.72 16.50
CA PRO A 148 19.79 16.16 15.60
C PRO A 148 19.47 15.07 14.56
N LYS A 149 18.22 14.62 14.52
CA LYS A 149 17.73 13.65 13.54
C LYS A 149 16.47 14.19 12.89
N PRO A 150 16.37 14.21 11.55
CA PRO A 150 15.18 14.70 10.86
C PRO A 150 14.03 13.69 10.87
N GLU A 151 14.27 12.45 11.31
CA GLU A 151 13.30 11.36 11.31
C GLU A 151 13.31 10.56 12.61
N GLN A 152 12.14 10.00 12.94
CA GLN A 152 11.94 9.06 14.02
C GLN A 152 11.05 7.91 13.52
N ASN A 153 11.43 6.68 13.88
CA ASN A 153 10.68 5.48 13.57
C ASN A 153 9.97 4.97 14.82
N PHE A 154 8.72 4.58 14.67
CA PHE A 154 7.91 3.96 15.73
C PHE A 154 7.50 2.56 15.31
N GLU A 155 7.82 1.59 16.16
CA GLU A 155 7.28 0.23 16.01
C GLU A 155 5.86 0.21 16.56
N LEU A 156 4.90 -0.09 15.69
CA LEU A 156 3.48 -0.11 16.01
C LEU A 156 2.95 -1.54 15.97
N ARG A 157 2.05 -1.84 16.92
CA ARG A 157 1.35 -3.13 17.01
C ARG A 157 -0.16 -2.91 16.97
N PHE A 158 -0.75 -3.24 15.83
CA PHE A 158 -2.18 -3.14 15.58
C PHE A 158 -2.87 -4.43 16.03
N SER A 159 -3.30 -4.46 17.29
CA SER A 159 -3.97 -5.64 17.86
C SER A 159 -5.32 -5.89 17.19
N GLY A 160 -5.64 -7.16 16.94
CA GLY A 160 -6.96 -7.59 16.47
C GLY A 160 -7.24 -7.42 14.97
N LEU A 161 -6.28 -6.90 14.18
CA LEU A 161 -6.41 -6.76 12.73
C LEU A 161 -5.23 -7.44 12.03
N THR A 162 -5.51 -8.33 11.07
CA THR A 162 -4.48 -8.84 10.15
C THR A 162 -4.05 -7.75 9.16
N PRO A 163 -2.90 -7.90 8.46
CA PRO A 163 -2.44 -6.90 7.50
C PRO A 163 -3.47 -6.55 6.43
N GLU A 164 -4.29 -7.53 6.03
CA GLU A 164 -5.35 -7.38 5.03
C GLU A 164 -6.58 -6.66 5.58
N GLN A 165 -6.81 -6.74 6.89
CA GLN A 165 -7.91 -6.07 7.58
C GLN A 165 -7.53 -4.66 8.03
N LEU A 166 -6.25 -4.32 8.09
CA LEU A 166 -5.78 -2.98 8.43
C LEU A 166 -6.11 -2.01 7.29
N GLY A 167 -7.28 -1.37 7.39
CA GLY A 167 -7.79 -0.46 6.36
C GLY A 167 -7.11 0.90 6.39
N PHE A 168 -6.92 1.48 7.57
CA PHE A 168 -6.27 2.77 7.73
C PHE A 168 -5.43 2.85 9.00
N VAL A 169 -4.42 3.72 8.95
CA VAL A 169 -3.66 4.22 10.10
C VAL A 169 -3.70 5.73 10.04
N ARG A 170 -4.00 6.40 11.16
CA ARG A 170 -4.13 7.85 11.24
C ARG A 170 -3.24 8.38 12.35
N LEU A 171 -2.34 9.31 12.02
CA LEU A 171 -1.56 10.04 13.01
C LEU A 171 -2.22 11.41 13.26
N HIS A 172 -2.59 11.70 14.50
CA HIS A 172 -3.25 12.95 14.87
C HIS A 172 -2.86 13.43 16.27
N SER A 173 -3.45 14.55 16.70
CA SER A 173 -3.23 15.15 18.05
C SER A 173 -1.76 15.39 18.36
N ILE A 174 -1.01 15.93 17.39
CA ILE A 174 0.41 16.22 17.54
C ILE A 174 0.57 17.45 18.43
N VAL A 175 1.27 17.28 19.54
CA VAL A 175 1.57 18.34 20.49
C VAL A 175 3.08 18.40 20.76
N PRO A 176 3.71 19.59 20.72
CA PRO A 176 5.12 19.73 21.08
C PRO A 176 5.33 19.35 22.55
N THR A 177 6.41 18.63 22.85
CA THR A 177 6.80 18.30 24.24
C THR A 177 7.88 19.24 24.76
N ALA A 178 8.66 19.85 23.86
CA ALA A 178 9.64 20.86 24.23
C ALA A 178 8.93 22.15 24.66
N GLN A 179 9.27 22.64 25.85
CA GLN A 179 8.90 24.00 26.27
C GLN A 179 9.59 25.00 25.35
N PRO A 180 8.90 26.05 24.86
CA PRO A 180 9.56 27.11 24.11
C PRO A 180 10.68 27.66 25.00
N ALA A 181 11.92 27.61 24.51
CA ALA A 181 13.05 28.22 25.18
C ALA A 181 12.73 29.71 25.35
N VAL A 182 12.35 30.11 26.55
CA VAL A 182 12.18 31.52 26.92
C VAL A 182 13.57 32.12 26.83
N VAL A 183 13.86 32.78 25.70
CA VAL A 183 15.00 33.68 25.59
C VAL A 183 14.71 34.83 26.54
N ARG A 184 15.19 34.71 27.79
CA ARG A 184 15.28 35.85 28.71
C ARG A 184 16.28 36.81 28.10
N GLN A 185 15.78 37.85 27.43
CA GLN A 185 16.57 39.04 27.17
C GLN A 185 16.71 39.78 28.50
N HIS A 186 17.94 39.85 29.01
CA HIS A 186 18.39 40.81 30.03
C HIS A 186 19.56 41.58 29.45
#